data_AF-A0A444RYV9-F1
#
_entry.id   AF-A0A444RYV9-F1
#
_cell.length_a   1.000
_cell.length_b   1.000
_cell.length_c   1.000
_cell.angle_alpha   90.00
_cell.angle_beta   90.00
_cell.angle_gamma   90.00
#
_symmetry.space_group_name_H-M   'P 1'
#
loop_
_entity.id
_entity.type
_entity.pdbx_description
1 polymer ?
#
loop_
_entity_poly.entity_id
_entity_poly.type
_entity_poly.pdbx_seq_one_letter_code
_entity_poly.pdbx_strand_id
1 'polypeptide(L)'
;MMRPLTCSALAALPFTLAISIKSIDVWDIATDIQGPERLNGVSYQEDVLVTFGDYQYVTFYNTTLRATTITMSILAVRTMDGHNMISMGISGDGHVHLSFDHHDVPLNYRVSKTPIAFEVPATWSESLFNELLSDGDLLLEFRIGQSGSGDSYIHRYSSSTQQWKPYGRYLEGDNNNAYINGLDYHEGRLFTSWTVRETPDANTNHGFYFAYSDDDGQTWLNSNGSALPQPISTALDEPLVWEIPQNSRMVNQEGQLVDSIGRFHSLMRDNITGHHLYQHYMRDTDGNDANSAFHDVGPDKQQGPGARVRSTQAVSKGLICSIPAESWLLMPVAST
;
A
#
# COMPACT_ATOMS: atom_id res chain seq x y z
N MET A 1 38.71 -44.79 -9.80
CA MET A 1 38.69 -43.36 -9.43
C MET A 1 37.79 -42.62 -10.39
N MET A 2 36.53 -42.42 -10.04
CA MET A 2 35.63 -41.50 -10.76
C MET A 2 35.87 -40.10 -10.21
N ARG A 3 36.15 -39.13 -11.09
CA ARG A 3 36.10 -37.71 -10.76
C ARG A 3 34.66 -37.23 -10.94
N PRO A 4 34.07 -36.48 -9.99
CA PRO A 4 32.79 -35.83 -10.24
C PRO A 4 33.03 -34.63 -11.16
N LEU A 5 32.21 -34.52 -12.21
CA LEU A 5 32.03 -33.31 -12.98
C LEU A 5 31.28 -32.30 -12.12
N THR A 6 31.93 -31.20 -11.76
CA THR A 6 31.26 -30.03 -11.17
C THR A 6 30.43 -29.37 -12.26
N CYS A 7 29.10 -29.51 -12.16
CA CYS A 7 28.17 -28.74 -12.95
C CYS A 7 28.13 -27.33 -12.36
N SER A 8 28.85 -26.39 -12.97
CA SER A 8 28.72 -24.97 -12.65
C SER A 8 27.38 -24.50 -13.20
N ALA A 9 26.38 -24.37 -12.33
CA ALA A 9 25.18 -23.62 -12.66
C ALA A 9 25.60 -22.17 -12.93
N LEU A 10 25.54 -21.74 -14.19
CA LEU A 10 25.54 -20.31 -14.50
C LEU A 10 24.26 -19.74 -13.86
N ALA A 11 24.41 -19.04 -12.74
CA ALA A 11 23.38 -18.11 -12.29
C ALA A 11 23.22 -17.09 -13.42
N ALA A 12 22.05 -17.08 -14.07
CA ALA A 12 21.71 -16.05 -15.02
C ALA A 12 21.66 -14.73 -14.25
N LEU A 13 22.68 -13.89 -14.42
CA LEU A 13 22.65 -12.51 -13.96
C LEU A 13 21.44 -11.83 -14.63
N PRO A 14 20.57 -11.15 -13.87
CA PRO A 14 19.45 -10.43 -14.47
C PRO A 14 20.03 -9.33 -15.36
N PHE A 15 19.86 -9.47 -16.67
CA PHE A 15 20.13 -8.38 -17.61
C PHE A 15 19.16 -7.24 -17.30
N THR A 16 19.66 -6.15 -16.74
CA THR A 16 18.90 -4.92 -16.56
C THR A 16 18.71 -4.28 -17.94
N LEU A 17 17.57 -4.54 -18.57
CA LEU A 17 17.14 -3.77 -19.73
C LEU A 17 16.68 -2.41 -19.21
N ALA A 18 17.34 -1.33 -19.64
CA ALA A 18 16.88 0.02 -19.36
C ALA A 18 15.56 0.24 -20.11
N ILE A 19 14.45 0.17 -19.39
CA ILE A 19 13.14 0.58 -19.89
C ILE A 19 13.10 2.10 -19.79
N SER A 20 13.06 2.80 -20.92
CA SER A 20 12.74 4.23 -20.93
C SER A 20 11.23 4.40 -20.89
N ILE A 21 10.71 4.97 -19.82
CA ILE A 21 9.30 5.40 -19.76
C ILE A 21 9.24 6.76 -20.47
N LYS A 22 8.43 6.83 -21.53
CA LYS A 22 8.11 8.09 -22.19
C LYS A 22 6.63 8.38 -21.95
N SER A 23 6.34 9.50 -21.29
CA SER A 23 4.96 10.02 -21.28
C SER A 23 4.54 10.28 -22.72
N ILE A 24 3.45 9.65 -23.12
CA ILE A 24 2.86 9.84 -24.46
C ILE A 24 1.86 11.00 -24.45
N ASP A 25 1.19 11.20 -23.32
CA ASP A 25 0.19 12.22 -23.08
C ASP A 25 0.24 12.65 -21.60
N VAL A 26 -0.19 13.88 -21.33
CA VAL A 26 -0.27 14.47 -19.98
C VAL A 26 -1.61 15.19 -19.87
N TRP A 27 -2.32 14.96 -18.77
CA TRP A 27 -3.58 15.60 -18.46
C TRP A 27 -3.49 16.31 -17.11
N ASP A 28 -3.67 17.62 -17.12
CA ASP A 28 -3.79 18.41 -15.91
C ASP A 28 -5.21 18.26 -15.34
N ILE A 29 -5.34 17.51 -14.24
CA ILE A 29 -6.65 17.20 -13.65
C ILE A 29 -7.13 18.26 -12.64
N ALA A 30 -6.20 18.93 -11.96
CA ALA A 30 -6.47 20.04 -11.03
C ALA A 30 -5.18 20.74 -10.56
N THR A 31 -5.34 21.89 -9.91
CA THR A 31 -4.28 22.54 -9.14
C THR A 31 -4.11 21.87 -7.78
N ASP A 32 -2.91 21.36 -7.53
CA ASP A 32 -2.54 20.73 -6.26
C ASP A 32 -2.71 21.69 -5.08
N ILE A 33 -3.00 21.14 -3.90
CA ILE A 33 -3.12 21.92 -2.69
C ILE A 33 -1.75 22.48 -2.27
N GLN A 34 -1.71 23.77 -1.89
CA GLN A 34 -0.46 24.43 -1.51
C GLN A 34 -0.31 24.44 0.01
N GLY A 35 0.87 24.13 0.52
CA GLY A 35 1.14 24.10 1.95
C GLY A 35 2.57 23.68 2.28
N PRO A 36 2.94 23.65 3.57
CA PRO A 36 4.22 23.12 4.04
C PRO A 36 4.41 21.62 3.79
N GLU A 37 3.31 20.86 3.62
CA GLU A 37 3.31 19.41 3.45
C GLU A 37 2.68 19.01 2.10
N ARG A 38 2.93 17.76 1.67
CA ARG A 38 2.30 17.16 0.49
C ARG A 38 1.19 16.19 0.92
N LEU A 39 -0.04 16.42 0.45
CA LEU A 39 -1.19 15.53 0.71
C LEU A 39 -1.48 14.56 -0.43
N ASN A 40 -1.02 14.90 -1.65
CA ASN A 40 -1.20 14.07 -2.85
C ASN A 40 0.15 13.51 -3.30
N GLY A 41 0.15 12.30 -3.84
CA GLY A 41 1.32 11.70 -4.48
C GLY A 41 2.41 11.25 -3.50
N VAL A 42 2.04 10.98 -2.25
CA VAL A 42 2.90 10.31 -1.27
C VAL A 42 2.91 8.80 -1.53
N SER A 43 4.02 8.10 -1.23
CA SER A 43 4.20 6.68 -1.58
C SER A 43 3.17 5.72 -0.96
N TYR A 44 2.62 6.11 0.19
CA TYR A 44 1.69 5.33 1.00
C TYR A 44 0.20 5.67 0.75
N GLN A 45 -0.10 6.40 -0.33
CA GLN A 45 -1.48 6.71 -0.74
C GLN A 45 -2.02 5.60 -1.67
N GLU A 46 -3.01 4.81 -1.23
CA GLU A 46 -3.54 3.65 -2.00
C GLU A 46 -5.07 3.52 -2.04
N ASP A 47 -5.77 3.50 -3.18
CA ASP A 47 -5.32 3.89 -4.51
C ASP A 47 -5.74 5.33 -4.82
N VAL A 48 -4.90 6.04 -5.57
CA VAL A 48 -5.17 7.41 -6.05
C VAL A 48 -5.93 7.42 -7.37
N LEU A 49 -5.66 6.43 -8.21
CA LEU A 49 -6.22 6.26 -9.54
C LEU A 49 -6.67 4.81 -9.67
N VAL A 50 -7.92 4.59 -10.06
CA VAL A 50 -8.50 3.24 -10.24
C VAL A 50 -9.21 3.19 -11.58
N THR A 51 -8.93 2.16 -12.39
CA THR A 51 -9.68 1.90 -13.63
C THR A 51 -10.79 0.89 -13.35
N PHE A 52 -12.03 1.23 -13.72
CA PHE A 52 -13.18 0.33 -13.63
C PHE A 52 -14.09 0.50 -14.84
N GLY A 53 -14.27 -0.60 -15.59
CA GLY A 53 -14.91 -0.55 -16.91
C GLY A 53 -14.17 0.39 -17.86
N ASP A 54 -14.92 1.28 -18.52
CA ASP A 54 -14.40 2.26 -19.47
C ASP A 54 -13.92 3.58 -18.82
N TYR A 55 -13.91 3.65 -17.48
CA TYR A 55 -13.62 4.88 -16.74
C TYR A 55 -12.40 4.76 -15.83
N GLN A 56 -11.70 5.88 -15.67
CA GLN A 56 -10.71 6.08 -14.62
C GLN A 56 -11.25 7.04 -13.56
N TYR A 57 -11.10 6.65 -12.30
CA TYR A 57 -11.50 7.40 -11.13
C TYR A 57 -10.25 7.88 -10.43
N VAL A 58 -10.19 9.15 -10.03
CA VAL A 58 -9.03 9.72 -9.35
C VAL A 58 -9.46 10.51 -8.11
N THR A 59 -8.71 10.38 -7.02
CA THR A 59 -8.93 11.14 -5.78
C THR A 59 -7.73 11.99 -5.43
N PHE A 60 -7.95 13.27 -5.15
CA PHE A 60 -6.91 14.21 -4.76
C PHE A 60 -7.50 15.37 -3.97
N TYR A 61 -6.68 16.03 -3.16
CA TYR A 61 -6.98 17.34 -2.58
C TYR A 61 -6.62 18.46 -3.55
N ASN A 62 -7.42 19.51 -3.63
CA ASN A 62 -7.14 20.65 -4.50
C ASN A 62 -7.28 21.99 -3.79
N THR A 63 -6.63 23.01 -4.34
CA THR A 63 -6.94 24.41 -4.01
C THR A 63 -8.19 24.81 -4.80
N THR A 64 -9.26 25.21 -4.11
CA THR A 64 -10.53 25.50 -4.79
C THR A 64 -10.40 26.73 -5.70
N LEU A 65 -10.31 26.51 -7.01
CA LEU A 65 -10.79 27.45 -8.03
C LEU A 65 -11.54 26.67 -9.12
N ARG A 66 -12.73 27.18 -9.46
CA ARG A 66 -13.84 26.49 -10.13
C ARG A 66 -13.55 25.87 -11.52
N ALA A 67 -14.22 24.71 -11.71
CA ALA A 67 -15.01 24.25 -12.85
C ALA A 67 -14.37 24.17 -14.25
N THR A 68 -14.03 22.94 -14.67
CA THR A 68 -14.32 22.40 -16.02
C THR A 68 -14.03 20.90 -16.16
N THR A 69 -13.41 20.26 -15.17
CA THR A 69 -13.39 18.80 -15.02
C THR A 69 -14.42 18.42 -13.95
N ILE A 70 -14.99 17.22 -14.02
CA ILE A 70 -15.87 16.66 -12.99
C ILE A 70 -15.04 16.46 -11.72
N THR A 71 -14.78 17.56 -11.02
CA THR A 71 -13.91 17.62 -9.86
C THR A 71 -14.79 17.54 -8.63
N MET A 72 -14.60 16.45 -7.92
CA MET A 72 -15.22 16.16 -6.65
C MET A 72 -14.63 17.07 -5.56
N SER A 73 -15.42 17.99 -5.00
CA SER A 73 -15.10 18.69 -3.74
C SER A 73 -15.92 18.06 -2.61
N ILE A 74 -15.58 16.83 -2.21
CA ILE A 74 -16.35 16.11 -1.17
C ILE A 74 -15.79 16.35 0.22
N LEU A 75 -14.51 16.76 0.33
CA LEU A 75 -13.76 16.59 1.56
C LEU A 75 -12.93 17.83 1.88
N ALA A 76 -13.18 18.44 3.04
CA ALA A 76 -12.30 19.42 3.63
C ALA A 76 -11.22 18.70 4.44
N VAL A 77 -9.96 19.00 4.16
CA VAL A 77 -8.83 18.59 5.01
C VAL A 77 -8.89 19.39 6.31
N ARG A 78 -8.76 18.73 7.46
CA ARG A 78 -8.79 19.42 8.77
C ARG A 78 -7.50 20.19 9.04
N THR A 79 -6.35 19.63 8.66
CA THR A 79 -5.01 20.16 8.91
C THR A 79 -4.04 19.82 7.78
N MET A 80 -3.10 20.72 7.47
CA MET A 80 -2.07 20.46 6.45
C MET A 80 -0.99 19.54 7.01
N ASP A 81 -1.26 18.24 6.99
CA ASP A 81 -0.45 17.18 7.55
C ASP A 81 -0.24 16.08 6.50
N GLY A 82 1.02 15.76 6.17
CA GLY A 82 1.37 14.81 5.10
C GLY A 82 0.88 13.37 5.30
N HIS A 83 0.30 13.05 6.47
CA HIS A 83 -0.34 11.77 6.76
C HIS A 83 -1.83 11.74 6.38
N ASN A 84 -2.48 12.91 6.28
CA ASN A 84 -3.91 13.08 6.00
C ASN A 84 -4.22 12.87 4.51
N MET A 85 -3.76 11.75 3.95
CA MET A 85 -3.95 11.37 2.54
C MET A 85 -5.39 10.90 2.26
N ILE A 86 -5.70 10.66 0.98
CA ILE A 86 -6.96 10.05 0.54
C ILE A 86 -6.70 8.78 -0.28
N SER A 87 -7.41 7.72 0.07
CA SER A 87 -7.40 6.41 -0.54
C SER A 87 -8.78 6.08 -1.11
N MET A 88 -8.82 5.45 -2.28
CA MET A 88 -10.04 4.99 -2.94
C MET A 88 -10.00 3.50 -3.28
N GLY A 89 -11.17 2.86 -3.25
CA GLY A 89 -11.39 1.57 -3.89
C GLY A 89 -12.76 1.52 -4.55
N ILE A 90 -12.90 0.63 -5.53
CA ILE A 90 -14.17 0.34 -6.20
C ILE A 90 -14.50 -1.13 -5.98
N SER A 91 -15.68 -1.40 -5.44
CA SER A 91 -16.15 -2.75 -5.21
C SER A 91 -16.65 -3.44 -6.47
N GLY A 92 -16.75 -4.77 -6.44
CA GLY A 92 -17.17 -5.58 -7.60
C GLY A 92 -18.62 -5.34 -8.06
N ASP A 93 -19.45 -4.76 -7.21
CA ASP A 93 -20.81 -4.26 -7.46
C ASP A 93 -20.86 -2.76 -7.75
N GLY A 94 -19.70 -2.12 -7.92
CA GLY A 94 -19.57 -0.81 -8.54
C GLY A 94 -19.77 0.37 -7.58
N HIS A 95 -19.69 0.16 -6.27
CA HIS A 95 -19.65 1.26 -5.32
C HIS A 95 -18.23 1.83 -5.18
N VAL A 96 -18.16 3.14 -4.99
CA VAL A 96 -16.91 3.86 -4.78
C VAL A 96 -16.75 4.12 -3.29
N HIS A 97 -15.61 3.75 -2.74
CA HIS A 97 -15.30 3.83 -1.32
C HIS A 97 -14.09 4.74 -1.11
N LEU A 98 -14.15 5.58 -0.09
CA LEU A 98 -13.15 6.59 0.22
C LEU A 98 -12.74 6.49 1.68
N SER A 99 -11.43 6.52 1.94
CA SER A 99 -10.81 6.62 3.27
C SER A 99 -9.86 7.82 3.25
N PHE A 100 -9.99 8.76 4.18
CA PHE A 100 -9.26 10.04 4.06
C PHE A 100 -9.00 10.77 5.39
N ASP A 101 -8.05 11.70 5.38
CA ASP A 101 -7.82 12.69 6.44
C ASP A 101 -7.53 12.06 7.82
N HIS A 102 -6.66 11.05 7.86
CA HIS A 102 -6.26 10.37 9.09
C HIS A 102 -4.83 10.74 9.51
N HIS A 103 -4.71 11.25 10.73
CA HIS A 103 -3.50 11.19 11.54
C HIS A 103 -3.94 11.15 13.00
N ASP A 104 -3.93 9.96 13.60
CA ASP A 104 -4.35 9.73 14.98
C ASP A 104 -5.79 10.19 15.30
N VAL A 105 -6.69 10.05 14.33
CA VAL A 105 -8.11 10.38 14.47
C VAL A 105 -9.01 9.18 14.17
N PRO A 106 -10.29 9.23 14.60
CA PRO A 106 -11.31 8.29 14.14
C PRO A 106 -11.35 8.15 12.62
N LEU A 107 -11.66 6.95 12.13
CA LEU A 107 -11.78 6.65 10.71
C LEU A 107 -12.82 7.56 10.04
N ASN A 108 -12.36 8.51 9.22
CA ASN A 108 -13.21 9.11 8.19
C ASN A 108 -13.29 8.18 6.98
N TYR A 109 -14.49 7.69 6.71
CA TYR A 109 -14.78 6.77 5.63
C TYR A 109 -16.11 7.15 4.97
N ARG A 110 -16.21 6.97 3.66
CA ARG A 110 -17.43 7.19 2.88
C ARG A 110 -17.55 6.15 1.78
N VAL A 111 -18.78 5.95 1.32
CA VAL A 111 -19.14 5.03 0.23
C VAL A 111 -20.29 5.60 -0.57
N SER A 112 -20.34 5.37 -1.87
CA SER A 112 -21.46 5.79 -2.69
C SER A 112 -22.80 5.19 -2.23
N LYS A 113 -23.91 5.82 -2.57
CA LYS A 113 -25.29 5.36 -2.26
C LYS A 113 -25.82 4.35 -3.26
N THR A 114 -25.26 4.39 -4.45
CA THR A 114 -25.62 3.61 -5.64
C THR A 114 -24.33 3.16 -6.30
N PRO A 115 -24.37 2.16 -7.20
CA PRO A 115 -23.19 1.66 -7.88
C PRO A 115 -22.71 2.60 -8.98
N ILE A 116 -22.24 3.79 -8.57
CA ILE A 116 -21.87 4.89 -9.45
C ILE A 116 -20.68 4.57 -10.35
N ALA A 117 -19.94 3.49 -10.10
CA ALA A 117 -18.89 3.04 -11.00
C ALA A 117 -19.45 2.31 -12.25
N PHE A 118 -20.66 1.74 -12.17
CA PHE A 118 -21.39 1.24 -13.34
C PHE A 118 -22.18 2.33 -14.05
N GLU A 119 -22.71 3.29 -13.30
CA GLU A 119 -23.51 4.41 -13.81
C GLU A 119 -22.86 5.75 -13.42
N VAL A 120 -21.83 6.15 -14.16
CA VAL A 120 -21.02 7.34 -13.84
C VAL A 120 -21.89 8.60 -13.83
N PRO A 121 -21.97 9.32 -12.70
CA PRO A 121 -22.83 10.49 -12.60
C PRO A 121 -22.21 11.67 -13.34
N ALA A 122 -23.08 12.46 -13.99
CA ALA A 122 -22.68 13.69 -14.67
C ALA A 122 -22.11 14.75 -13.72
N THR A 123 -22.50 14.69 -12.43
CA THR A 123 -22.05 15.59 -11.37
C THR A 123 -21.66 14.79 -10.15
N TRP A 124 -20.45 15.05 -9.62
CA TRP A 124 -19.98 14.43 -8.38
C TRP A 124 -20.19 15.37 -7.20
N SER A 125 -20.82 14.87 -6.14
CA SER A 125 -21.11 15.64 -4.93
C SER A 125 -21.12 14.74 -3.70
N GLU A 126 -20.97 15.35 -2.52
CA GLU A 126 -21.02 14.64 -1.24
C GLU A 126 -22.33 13.87 -1.04
N SER A 127 -23.43 14.36 -1.62
CA SER A 127 -24.73 13.72 -1.55
C SER A 127 -24.80 12.35 -2.24
N LEU A 128 -23.83 12.01 -3.10
CA LEU A 128 -23.71 10.68 -3.69
C LEU A 128 -23.22 9.64 -2.68
N PHE A 129 -22.66 10.07 -1.56
CA PHE A 129 -22.05 9.20 -0.57
C PHE A 129 -22.88 9.14 0.70
N ASN A 130 -22.97 7.95 1.29
CA ASN A 130 -23.43 7.74 2.65
C ASN A 130 -22.26 7.88 3.62
N GLU A 131 -22.59 8.07 4.90
CA GLU A 131 -21.63 7.89 5.99
C GLU A 131 -21.27 6.39 6.16
N LEU A 132 -22.12 5.46 5.72
CA LEU A 132 -21.90 4.00 5.74
C LEU A 132 -22.65 3.24 4.61
N LEU A 133 -22.15 2.04 4.33
CA LEU A 133 -22.17 1.20 3.11
C LEU A 133 -23.46 0.74 2.43
N SER A 134 -23.36 0.61 1.10
CA SER A 134 -24.01 -0.38 0.23
C SER A 134 -22.97 -1.00 -0.73
N ASP A 135 -23.03 -2.33 -0.84
CA ASP A 135 -22.40 -3.34 -1.71
C ASP A 135 -20.85 -3.32 -2.04
N GLY A 136 -20.20 -4.50 -1.97
CA GLY A 136 -18.78 -4.81 -2.26
C GLY A 136 -18.04 -5.78 -1.33
N ASP A 137 -17.25 -6.77 -1.79
CA ASP A 137 -16.24 -7.38 -0.88
C ASP A 137 -14.95 -6.55 -1.02
N LEU A 138 -14.46 -5.97 0.09
CA LEU A 138 -13.23 -5.16 0.14
C LEU A 138 -12.38 -5.54 1.35
N LEU A 139 -11.07 -5.37 1.24
CA LEU A 139 -10.20 -5.32 2.42
C LEU A 139 -9.84 -3.87 2.71
N LEU A 140 -9.97 -3.49 3.99
CA LEU A 140 -9.46 -2.24 4.54
C LEU A 140 -8.32 -2.59 5.50
N GLU A 141 -7.12 -2.16 5.15
CA GLU A 141 -5.97 -2.17 6.06
C GLU A 141 -5.81 -0.79 6.69
N PHE A 142 -5.49 -0.77 7.98
CA PHE A 142 -5.16 0.43 8.72
C PHE A 142 -4.28 0.10 9.93
N ARG A 143 -3.50 1.10 10.36
CA ARG A 143 -2.64 1.01 11.53
C ARG A 143 -3.27 1.66 12.76
N ILE A 144 -3.34 0.95 13.88
CA ILE A 144 -3.76 1.52 15.17
C ILE A 144 -2.53 1.78 16.05
N GLY A 145 -2.40 2.99 16.59
CA GLY A 145 -1.34 3.38 17.53
C GLY A 145 -0.23 4.23 16.89
N GLN A 146 0.76 4.61 17.72
CA GLN A 146 1.80 5.58 17.37
C GLN A 146 3.12 4.92 16.98
N SER A 147 4.08 5.71 16.51
CA SER A 147 5.50 5.31 16.45
C SER A 147 5.98 4.77 17.83
N GLY A 148 6.66 3.62 17.83
CA GLY A 148 6.99 2.75 18.95
C GLY A 148 5.90 1.79 19.45
N SER A 149 4.64 1.87 18.98
CA SER A 149 3.50 1.15 19.60
C SER A 149 2.29 0.91 18.68
N GLY A 150 2.54 0.71 17.40
CA GLY A 150 1.53 0.71 16.35
C GLY A 150 1.45 -0.62 15.64
N ASP A 151 0.22 -1.11 15.46
CA ASP A 151 -0.12 -2.44 14.98
C ASP A 151 -0.99 -2.33 13.72
N SER A 152 -0.86 -3.29 12.79
CA SER A 152 -1.61 -3.32 11.54
C SER A 152 -2.83 -4.27 11.63
N TYR A 153 -3.96 -3.76 11.16
CA TYR A 153 -5.28 -4.42 11.23
C TYR A 153 -5.88 -4.58 9.84
N ILE A 154 -6.63 -5.66 9.65
CA ILE A 154 -7.47 -5.87 8.46
C ILE A 154 -8.94 -5.93 8.89
N HIS A 155 -9.78 -5.24 8.13
CA HIS A 155 -11.22 -5.44 8.13
C HIS A 155 -11.65 -5.88 6.73
N ARG A 156 -12.63 -6.77 6.66
CA ARG A 156 -13.23 -7.22 5.40
C ARG A 156 -14.65 -6.74 5.30
N TYR A 157 -14.94 -5.97 4.28
CA TYR A 157 -16.29 -5.66 3.87
C TYR A 157 -16.84 -6.86 3.11
N SER A 158 -18.11 -7.20 3.32
CA SER A 158 -18.78 -8.15 2.43
C SER A 158 -19.92 -7.52 1.64
N SER A 159 -19.94 -7.73 0.32
CA SER A 159 -20.97 -7.28 -0.62
C SER A 159 -22.30 -7.95 -0.32
N SER A 160 -22.23 -9.24 0.00
CA SER A 160 -23.40 -10.07 0.24
C SER A 160 -24.20 -9.63 1.47
N THR A 161 -23.51 -9.22 2.53
CA THR A 161 -24.15 -8.78 3.79
C THR A 161 -24.16 -7.27 3.94
N GLN A 162 -23.38 -6.56 3.14
CA GLN A 162 -23.12 -5.14 3.24
C GLN A 162 -22.61 -4.74 4.63
N GLN A 163 -21.79 -5.59 5.27
CA GLN A 163 -21.21 -5.33 6.60
C GLN A 163 -19.68 -5.46 6.58
N TRP A 164 -19.01 -4.64 7.39
CA TRP A 164 -17.62 -4.87 7.76
C TRP A 164 -17.54 -5.97 8.82
N LYS A 165 -16.58 -6.88 8.66
CA LYS A 165 -16.16 -7.85 9.66
C LYS A 165 -14.70 -7.56 10.02
N PRO A 166 -14.38 -7.32 11.31
CA PRO A 166 -12.99 -7.24 11.73
C PRO A 166 -12.33 -8.60 11.54
N TYR A 167 -11.24 -8.66 10.79
CA TYR A 167 -10.32 -9.80 10.84
C TYR A 167 -9.38 -9.66 12.04
N GLY A 168 -9.06 -8.42 12.40
CA GLY A 168 -8.30 -8.08 13.59
C GLY A 168 -6.86 -7.71 13.27
N ARG A 169 -6.02 -7.71 14.31
CA ARG A 169 -4.60 -7.44 14.20
C ARG A 169 -3.91 -8.60 13.51
N TYR A 170 -3.16 -8.34 12.44
CA TYR A 170 -2.40 -9.37 11.73
C TYR A 170 -0.89 -9.21 11.85
N LEU A 171 -0.41 -8.01 12.16
CA LEU A 171 1.01 -7.67 12.32
C LEU A 171 1.16 -6.75 13.54
N GLU A 172 2.03 -7.13 14.48
CA GLU A 172 2.21 -6.45 15.76
C GLU A 172 3.68 -6.06 16.04
N GLY A 173 3.85 -4.87 16.61
CA GLY A 173 5.16 -4.42 17.10
C GLY A 173 5.56 -5.13 18.41
N ASP A 174 6.87 -5.25 18.67
CA ASP A 174 7.42 -5.71 19.94
C ASP A 174 8.29 -4.61 20.56
N ASN A 175 7.62 -3.55 21.06
CA ASN A 175 8.26 -2.28 21.47
C ASN A 175 9.00 -1.55 20.32
N ASN A 176 8.57 -1.81 19.09
CA ASN A 176 9.04 -1.21 17.83
C ASN A 176 7.82 -1.12 16.89
N ASN A 177 8.02 -0.83 15.60
CA ASN A 177 6.95 -0.89 14.59
C ASN A 177 7.34 -1.62 13.34
N ALA A 178 6.40 -2.37 12.79
CA ALA A 178 6.38 -2.65 11.37
C ALA A 178 5.79 -1.47 10.59
N TYR A 179 6.38 -1.17 9.43
CA TYR A 179 5.90 -0.23 8.44
C TYR A 179 5.69 -0.95 7.12
N ILE A 180 4.44 -1.24 6.79
CA ILE A 180 4.10 -1.93 5.56
C ILE A 180 4.31 -1.05 4.33
N ASN A 181 4.73 -1.65 3.22
CA ASN A 181 4.78 -1.01 1.90
C ASN A 181 3.43 -1.06 1.19
N GLY A 182 2.54 -1.96 1.61
CA GLY A 182 1.19 -2.08 1.09
C GLY A 182 0.63 -3.49 1.16
N LEU A 183 -0.57 -3.63 0.62
CA LEU A 183 -1.19 -4.91 0.32
C LEU A 183 -1.39 -5.01 -1.20
N ASP A 184 -0.98 -6.11 -1.82
CA ASP A 184 -1.23 -6.36 -3.24
C ASP A 184 -1.94 -7.69 -3.40
N TYR A 185 -2.86 -7.76 -4.36
CA TYR A 185 -3.67 -8.95 -4.58
C TYR A 185 -3.48 -9.48 -6.00
N HIS A 186 -3.27 -10.79 -6.13
CA HIS A 186 -3.21 -11.47 -7.40
C HIS A 186 -3.79 -12.89 -7.27
N GLU A 187 -4.79 -13.20 -8.10
CA GLU A 187 -5.38 -14.55 -8.25
C GLU A 187 -5.66 -15.32 -6.95
N GLY A 188 -6.28 -14.69 -5.95
CA GLY A 188 -6.58 -15.38 -4.68
C GLY A 188 -5.60 -15.06 -3.55
N ARG A 189 -4.41 -14.55 -3.88
CA ARG A 189 -3.33 -14.33 -2.93
C ARG A 189 -3.12 -12.86 -2.62
N LEU A 190 -3.06 -12.54 -1.34
CA LEU A 190 -2.67 -11.24 -0.81
C LEU A 190 -1.18 -11.26 -0.46
N PHE A 191 -0.46 -10.19 -0.76
CA PHE A 191 0.97 -10.04 -0.55
C PHE A 191 1.23 -8.79 0.29
N THR A 192 2.12 -8.90 1.28
CA THR A 192 2.56 -7.76 2.09
C THR A 192 4.05 -7.82 2.32
N SER A 193 4.66 -6.64 2.40
CA SER A 193 6.05 -6.46 2.82
C SER A 193 6.18 -5.29 3.76
N TRP A 194 7.19 -5.32 4.62
CA TRP A 194 7.43 -4.26 5.59
C TRP A 194 8.91 -4.16 5.96
N THR A 195 9.24 -3.07 6.63
CA THR A 195 10.47 -2.90 7.41
C THR A 195 10.11 -2.67 8.87
N VAL A 196 11.05 -2.94 9.77
CA VAL A 196 10.87 -2.69 11.20
C VAL A 196 11.65 -1.45 11.60
N ARG A 197 11.08 -0.61 12.47
CA ARG A 197 11.75 0.53 13.07
C ARG A 197 11.78 0.39 14.58
N GLU A 198 12.98 0.34 15.16
CA GLU A 198 13.16 0.09 16.60
C GLU A 198 12.77 1.27 17.49
N THR A 199 12.90 2.50 17.00
CA THR A 199 12.63 3.72 17.79
C THR A 199 11.95 4.78 16.92
N PRO A 200 11.49 5.92 17.48
CA PRO A 200 10.98 7.01 16.65
C PRO A 200 11.98 7.57 15.63
N ASP A 201 13.29 7.31 15.76
CA ASP A 201 14.31 7.71 14.78
C ASP A 201 14.25 6.83 13.52
N ALA A 202 14.00 7.44 12.37
CA ALA A 202 13.95 6.76 11.07
C ALA A 202 15.26 6.04 10.70
N ASN A 203 16.42 6.43 11.26
CA ASN A 203 17.67 5.69 11.06
C ASN A 203 17.67 4.30 11.72
N THR A 204 16.68 3.99 12.55
CA THR A 204 16.50 2.68 13.15
C THR A 204 15.61 1.75 12.34
N ASN A 205 15.22 2.14 11.12
CA ASN A 205 14.64 1.23 10.12
C ASN A 205 15.64 0.13 9.76
N HIS A 206 15.16 -1.12 9.69
CA HIS A 206 15.97 -2.30 9.38
C HIS A 206 15.12 -3.45 8.85
N GLY A 207 15.78 -4.37 8.15
CA GLY A 207 15.20 -5.59 7.61
C GLY A 207 14.17 -5.38 6.50
N PHE A 208 14.14 -6.31 5.54
CA PHE A 208 13.06 -6.46 4.57
C PHE A 208 12.30 -7.75 4.86
N TYR A 209 11.03 -7.60 5.20
CA TYR A 209 10.16 -8.69 5.60
C TYR A 209 9.03 -8.90 4.57
N PHE A 210 8.55 -10.14 4.47
CA PHE A 210 7.52 -10.53 3.52
C PHE A 210 6.60 -11.62 4.08
N ALA A 211 5.31 -11.50 3.76
CA ALA A 211 4.34 -12.55 3.96
C ALA A 211 3.28 -12.54 2.86
N TYR A 212 2.61 -13.67 2.67
CA TYR A 212 1.44 -13.76 1.80
C TYR A 212 0.29 -14.51 2.48
N SER A 213 -0.92 -14.32 1.98
CA SER A 213 -2.14 -14.97 2.47
C SER A 213 -2.97 -15.50 1.32
N ASP A 214 -3.45 -16.74 1.43
CA ASP A 214 -4.30 -17.41 0.43
C ASP A 214 -5.80 -17.37 0.79
N ASP A 215 -6.17 -16.67 1.86
CA ASP A 215 -7.53 -16.64 2.41
C ASP A 215 -7.99 -15.22 2.80
N ASP A 216 -7.60 -14.25 1.97
CA ASP A 216 -7.93 -12.82 2.07
C ASP A 216 -7.41 -12.15 3.37
N GLY A 217 -6.27 -12.61 3.91
CA GLY A 217 -5.60 -12.02 5.08
C GLY A 217 -5.98 -12.64 6.42
N GLN A 218 -6.67 -13.80 6.44
CA GLN A 218 -7.03 -14.50 7.66
C GLN A 218 -5.89 -15.37 8.20
N THR A 219 -5.11 -16.01 7.33
CA THR A 219 -3.89 -16.76 7.65
C THR A 219 -2.73 -16.23 6.83
N TRP A 220 -1.52 -16.27 7.37
CA TRP A 220 -0.32 -15.74 6.73
C TRP A 220 0.76 -16.80 6.65
N LEU A 221 1.50 -16.79 5.55
CA LEU A 221 2.63 -17.67 5.27
C LEU A 221 3.87 -16.83 4.97
N ASN A 222 5.03 -17.32 5.36
CA ASN A 222 6.29 -16.70 5.01
C ASN A 222 6.71 -17.02 3.57
N SER A 223 7.86 -16.49 3.16
CA SER A 223 8.46 -16.77 1.84
C SER A 223 8.48 -18.28 1.53
N ASN A 224 8.89 -19.14 2.45
CA ASN A 224 8.99 -20.59 2.20
C ASN A 224 7.65 -21.35 2.23
N GLY A 225 6.52 -20.66 2.36
CA GLY A 225 5.19 -21.26 2.47
C GLY A 225 4.90 -21.93 3.81
N SER A 226 5.69 -21.62 4.84
CA SER A 226 5.40 -22.02 6.21
C SER A 226 4.40 -21.05 6.84
N ALA A 227 3.41 -21.60 7.56
CA ALA A 227 2.47 -20.78 8.31
C ALA A 227 3.17 -19.93 9.39
N LEU A 228 2.79 -18.66 9.47
CA LEU A 228 3.25 -17.73 10.50
C LEU A 228 2.25 -17.70 11.67
N PRO A 229 2.73 -17.53 12.92
CA PRO A 229 1.85 -17.29 14.05
C PRO A 229 1.11 -15.96 13.87
N GLN A 230 -0.05 -15.84 14.53
CA GLN A 230 -0.90 -14.65 14.43
C GLN A 230 -1.24 -14.05 15.79
N PRO A 231 -1.18 -12.71 15.92
CA PRO A 231 -0.60 -11.77 14.96
C PRO A 231 0.90 -12.06 14.69
N ILE A 232 1.39 -11.68 13.52
CA ILE A 232 2.82 -11.80 13.18
C ILE A 232 3.55 -10.77 14.04
N SER A 233 4.39 -11.22 14.97
CA SER A 233 5.22 -10.30 15.75
C SER A 233 6.47 -9.92 14.98
N THR A 234 6.88 -8.66 15.09
CA THR A 234 8.18 -8.16 14.62
C THR A 234 9.39 -8.81 15.30
N ALA A 235 9.19 -9.54 16.40
CA ALA A 235 10.24 -10.35 17.04
C ALA A 235 10.53 -11.67 16.30
N LEU A 236 9.78 -11.98 15.25
CA LEU A 236 9.94 -13.19 14.46
C LEU A 236 10.93 -12.96 13.31
N ASP A 237 11.86 -13.90 13.16
CA ASP A 237 12.81 -13.92 12.04
C ASP A 237 12.24 -14.65 10.83
N GLU A 238 11.21 -15.49 11.01
CA GLU A 238 10.61 -16.32 9.95
C GLU A 238 10.10 -15.54 8.71
N PRO A 239 9.57 -14.30 8.82
CA PRO A 239 9.20 -13.49 7.67
C PRO A 239 10.34 -12.62 7.12
N LEU A 240 11.53 -12.60 7.73
CA LEU A 240 12.67 -11.82 7.26
C LEU A 240 13.24 -12.46 5.99
N VAL A 241 13.38 -11.65 4.93
CA VAL A 241 13.93 -12.10 3.64
C VAL A 241 15.33 -11.51 3.40
N TRP A 242 15.54 -10.24 3.76
CA TRP A 242 16.86 -9.62 3.70
C TRP A 242 17.20 -8.86 4.97
N GLU A 243 18.38 -9.19 5.50
CA GLU A 243 19.03 -8.43 6.56
C GLU A 243 19.51 -7.08 6.03
N ILE A 244 18.94 -6.01 6.56
CA ILE A 244 19.33 -4.63 6.26
C ILE A 244 19.57 -3.97 7.61
N PRO A 245 20.82 -3.61 7.98
CA PRO A 245 21.10 -3.10 9.31
C PRO A 245 20.48 -1.71 9.52
N GLN A 246 20.26 -1.34 10.78
CA GLN A 246 20.02 0.05 11.15
C GLN A 246 21.17 0.97 10.69
N ASN A 247 20.91 2.27 10.61
CA ASN A 247 21.82 3.29 10.09
C ASN A 247 22.17 3.11 8.60
N SER A 248 21.41 2.28 7.90
CA SER A 248 21.50 2.10 6.45
C SER A 248 20.76 3.17 5.65
N ARG A 249 20.20 4.19 6.32
CA ARG A 249 19.27 5.16 5.70
C ARG A 249 18.10 4.47 4.98
N MET A 250 17.68 3.31 5.48
CA MET A 250 16.54 2.59 4.94
C MET A 250 15.27 3.45 5.07
N VAL A 251 14.48 3.53 4.01
CA VAL A 251 13.20 4.26 4.00
C VAL A 251 12.05 3.27 4.15
N ASN A 252 11.07 3.62 4.97
CA ASN A 252 9.86 2.83 5.22
C ASN A 252 8.66 3.37 4.42
N GLN A 253 7.61 2.56 4.29
CA GLN A 253 6.35 2.89 3.58
C GLN A 253 6.60 3.35 2.13
N GLU A 254 7.31 2.53 1.36
CA GLU A 254 7.56 2.80 -0.06
C GLU A 254 6.57 2.06 -0.96
N GLY A 255 7.03 1.34 -1.97
CA GLY A 255 6.15 0.79 -2.99
C GLY A 255 6.33 -0.71 -3.17
N GLN A 256 5.20 -1.41 -3.27
CA GLN A 256 5.14 -2.78 -3.78
C GLN A 256 4.07 -2.92 -4.86
N LEU A 257 4.20 -3.98 -5.66
CA LEU A 257 3.21 -4.47 -6.60
C LEU A 257 3.37 -5.97 -6.83
N VAL A 258 2.32 -6.61 -7.33
CA VAL A 258 2.38 -7.96 -7.90
C VAL A 258 2.08 -7.85 -9.39
N ASP A 259 2.95 -8.41 -10.23
CA ASP A 259 2.80 -8.31 -11.67
C ASP A 259 1.73 -9.28 -12.23
N SER A 260 1.46 -9.17 -13.53
CA SER A 260 0.40 -9.95 -14.19
C SER A 260 0.63 -11.45 -14.23
N ILE A 261 1.83 -11.94 -13.88
CA ILE A 261 2.14 -13.36 -13.79
C ILE A 261 2.34 -13.82 -12.34
N GLY A 262 2.07 -12.96 -11.36
CA GLY A 262 2.10 -13.31 -9.94
C GLY A 262 3.47 -13.13 -9.27
N ARG A 263 4.42 -12.44 -9.91
CA ARG A 263 5.70 -12.09 -9.25
C ARG A 263 5.51 -10.88 -8.36
N PHE A 264 6.01 -10.96 -7.13
CA PHE A 264 5.99 -9.85 -6.20
C PHE A 264 7.22 -8.97 -6.42
N HIS A 265 7.02 -7.66 -6.32
CA HIS A 265 8.05 -6.65 -6.46
C HIS A 265 7.90 -5.60 -5.36
N SER A 266 8.99 -5.24 -4.71
CA SER A 266 9.07 -4.08 -3.82
C SER A 266 10.26 -3.22 -4.20
N LEU A 267 10.04 -1.91 -4.18
CA LEU A 267 11.04 -0.90 -4.45
C LEU A 267 11.20 -0.07 -3.17
N MET A 268 12.34 -0.23 -2.50
CA MET A 268 12.68 0.52 -1.30
C MET A 268 14.06 1.17 -1.45
N ARG A 269 14.46 2.07 -0.56
CA ARG A 269 15.77 2.72 -0.57
C ARG A 269 16.55 2.38 0.69
N ASP A 270 17.85 2.19 0.50
CA ASP A 270 18.85 2.06 1.56
C ASP A 270 20.24 2.46 1.01
N ASN A 271 21.26 2.39 1.86
CA ASN A 271 22.64 2.71 1.53
C ASN A 271 23.61 1.53 1.65
N ILE A 272 23.13 0.28 1.73
CA ILE A 272 23.98 -0.89 2.02
C ILE A 272 25.01 -1.15 0.90
N THR A 273 24.77 -0.59 -0.28
CA THR A 273 25.67 -0.64 -1.45
C THR A 273 26.71 0.48 -1.48
N GLY A 274 26.79 1.30 -0.41
CA GLY A 274 27.68 2.47 -0.32
C GLY A 274 27.08 3.78 -0.86
N HIS A 275 25.93 3.69 -1.54
CA HIS A 275 25.17 4.83 -2.05
C HIS A 275 23.70 4.67 -1.66
N HIS A 276 23.03 5.78 -1.33
CA HIS A 276 21.59 5.76 -1.04
C HIS A 276 20.81 5.59 -2.35
N LEU A 277 20.41 4.35 -2.65
CA LEU A 277 19.86 3.93 -3.93
C LEU A 277 18.53 3.22 -3.73
N TYR A 278 17.73 3.18 -4.80
CA TYR A 278 16.62 2.25 -4.87
C TYR A 278 17.14 0.82 -4.96
N GLN A 279 16.59 -0.04 -4.13
CA GLN A 279 16.72 -1.49 -4.15
C GLN A 279 15.42 -2.11 -4.62
N HIS A 280 15.54 -3.05 -5.54
CA HIS A 280 14.43 -3.84 -6.03
C HIS A 280 14.49 -5.23 -5.46
N TYR A 281 13.52 -5.53 -4.62
CA TYR A 281 13.26 -6.84 -4.07
C TYR A 281 12.21 -7.51 -4.96
N MET A 282 12.54 -8.68 -5.50
CA MET A 282 11.65 -9.45 -6.37
C MET A 282 11.51 -10.86 -5.84
N ARG A 283 10.30 -11.37 -5.89
CA ARG A 283 9.98 -12.76 -5.61
C ARG A 283 9.29 -13.36 -6.83
N ASP A 284 9.86 -14.44 -7.36
CA ASP A 284 9.26 -15.15 -8.49
C ASP A 284 8.09 -16.06 -8.04
N THR A 285 7.39 -16.65 -9.02
CA THR A 285 6.24 -17.52 -8.78
C THR A 285 6.60 -18.86 -8.16
N ASP A 286 7.86 -19.28 -8.28
CA ASP A 286 8.38 -20.52 -7.68
C ASP A 286 8.86 -20.29 -6.24
N GLY A 287 8.88 -19.03 -5.80
CA GLY A 287 9.23 -18.63 -4.46
C GLY A 287 10.71 -18.34 -4.26
N ASN A 288 11.44 -17.99 -5.32
CA ASN A 288 12.81 -17.53 -5.22
C ASN A 288 12.87 -16.01 -5.07
N ASP A 289 13.69 -15.56 -4.14
CA ASP A 289 13.91 -14.16 -3.80
C ASP A 289 15.17 -13.62 -4.49
N ALA A 290 15.10 -12.40 -5.03
CA ALA A 290 16.21 -11.69 -5.66
C ALA A 290 16.22 -10.20 -5.26
N ASN A 291 17.41 -9.63 -5.14
CA ASN A 291 17.61 -8.20 -4.90
C ASN A 291 18.54 -7.60 -5.97
N SER A 292 18.24 -6.39 -6.44
CA SER A 292 19.16 -5.62 -7.26
C SER A 292 19.06 -4.11 -7.01
N ALA A 293 20.20 -3.42 -7.01
CA ALA A 293 20.25 -1.97 -6.88
C ALA A 293 19.98 -1.27 -8.22
N PHE A 294 19.09 -0.28 -8.20
CA PHE A 294 18.85 0.64 -9.30
C PHE A 294 19.60 1.96 -9.07
N HIS A 295 20.48 2.28 -10.01
CA HIS A 295 21.08 3.60 -10.08
C HIS A 295 20.10 4.54 -10.77
N ASP A 296 19.34 5.31 -9.98
CA ASP A 296 18.58 6.41 -10.56
C ASP A 296 19.51 7.59 -10.90
N VAL A 297 19.26 8.21 -12.04
CA VAL A 297 19.97 9.38 -12.58
C VAL A 297 19.24 10.64 -12.07
N GLY A 298 19.08 10.76 -10.76
CA GLY A 298 18.31 11.84 -10.12
C GLY A 298 19.02 12.40 -8.89
N PRO A 299 18.81 13.69 -8.54
CA PRO A 299 19.49 14.32 -7.40
C PRO A 299 19.13 13.59 -6.10
N ASP A 300 20.16 13.21 -5.36
CA ASP A 300 20.14 12.64 -4.01
C ASP A 300 19.29 13.52 -3.08
N LYS A 301 17.98 13.28 -3.04
CA LYS A 301 17.10 13.91 -2.06
C LYS A 301 17.27 13.14 -0.76
N GLN A 302 18.09 13.72 0.11
CA GLN A 302 18.22 13.33 1.50
C GLN A 302 16.82 13.39 2.15
N GLN A 303 16.25 12.20 2.38
CA GLN A 303 15.07 11.94 3.21
C GLN A 303 13.78 12.67 2.76
N GLY A 304 12.88 11.89 2.16
CA GLY A 304 11.51 12.27 1.83
C GLY A 304 10.76 11.05 1.27
N PRO A 305 9.41 11.04 1.30
CA PRO A 305 8.62 9.93 0.77
C PRO A 305 9.02 9.65 -0.68
N GLY A 306 9.14 8.36 -1.01
CA GLY A 306 9.55 7.93 -2.34
C GLY A 306 8.49 8.23 -3.39
N ALA A 307 8.87 8.15 -4.66
CA ALA A 307 7.88 8.01 -5.73
C ALA A 307 7.42 6.55 -5.77
N ARG A 308 6.10 6.32 -5.80
CA ARG A 308 5.52 5.00 -6.09
C ARG A 308 4.91 5.00 -7.48
N VAL A 309 5.14 3.93 -8.22
CA VAL A 309 4.47 3.63 -9.49
C VAL A 309 3.70 2.33 -9.29
N ARG A 310 2.37 2.39 -9.28
CA ARG A 310 1.49 1.21 -9.27
C ARG A 310 0.63 1.23 -10.53
N SER A 311 0.48 0.09 -11.19
CA SER A 311 -0.54 -0.11 -12.22
C SER A 311 -1.75 -0.78 -11.56
N THR A 312 -2.86 -0.05 -11.43
CA THR A 312 -4.09 -0.55 -10.81
C THR A 312 -5.12 -0.86 -11.89
N GLN A 313 -5.43 -2.14 -12.08
CA GLN A 313 -6.70 -2.56 -12.68
C GLN A 313 -7.61 -2.98 -11.52
N ALA A 314 -8.84 -2.45 -11.45
CA ALA A 314 -9.82 -2.99 -10.53
C ALA A 314 -10.12 -4.43 -10.95
N VAL A 315 -9.55 -5.39 -10.22
CA VAL A 315 -9.98 -6.79 -10.29
C VAL A 315 -11.25 -6.95 -9.46
N SER A 316 -11.99 -8.05 -9.65
CA SER A 316 -13.30 -8.31 -9.01
C SER A 316 -13.32 -8.26 -7.47
N LYS A 317 -12.16 -8.09 -6.82
CA LYS A 317 -11.98 -7.74 -5.41
C LYS A 317 -11.17 -6.43 -5.35
N GLY A 318 -11.80 -5.33 -4.97
CA GLY A 318 -11.08 -4.07 -4.72
C GLY A 318 -10.32 -4.12 -3.40
N LEU A 319 -9.18 -3.45 -3.32
CA LEU A 319 -8.43 -3.26 -2.08
C LEU A 319 -8.39 -1.77 -1.75
N ILE A 320 -8.57 -1.42 -0.47
CA ILE A 320 -8.34 -0.08 0.04
C ILE A 320 -7.29 -0.21 1.13
N CYS A 321 -6.08 0.26 0.85
CA CYS A 321 -5.06 0.38 1.88
C CYS A 321 -5.08 1.84 2.37
N SER A 322 -5.52 2.04 3.61
CA SER A 322 -5.33 3.31 4.29
C SER A 322 -4.10 3.11 5.14
N ILE A 323 -2.92 3.54 4.67
CA ILE A 323 -1.69 3.46 5.47
C ILE A 323 -1.38 4.85 6.05
N PRO A 324 -2.21 5.43 6.94
CA PRO A 324 -1.74 6.57 7.70
C PRO A 324 -0.61 6.07 8.61
N ALA A 325 0.38 6.92 8.85
CA ALA A 325 1.41 6.57 9.82
C ALA A 325 0.80 6.25 11.18
N GLU A 326 -0.35 6.83 11.55
CA GLU A 326 -0.95 6.67 12.87
C GLU A 326 -2.48 6.86 12.74
N SER A 327 -3.32 5.94 13.24
CA SER A 327 -4.79 6.12 13.31
C SER A 327 -5.38 5.49 14.57
N TRP A 328 -6.56 5.96 15.01
CA TRP A 328 -7.32 5.36 16.11
C TRP A 328 -8.71 4.98 15.62
N LEU A 329 -9.12 3.72 15.75
CA LEU A 329 -10.49 3.33 15.41
C LEU A 329 -11.39 3.39 16.65
N LEU A 330 -12.34 4.33 16.67
CA LEU A 330 -13.57 4.21 17.44
C LEU A 330 -14.69 3.79 16.48
N MET A 331 -14.76 2.49 16.15
CA MET A 331 -16.04 1.92 15.72
C MET A 331 -16.77 1.49 16.99
N PRO A 332 -18.08 1.77 17.13
CA PRO A 332 -18.87 1.07 18.12
C PRO A 332 -18.77 -0.41 17.78
N VAL A 333 -18.02 -1.15 18.60
CA VAL A 333 -18.14 -2.60 18.67
C VAL A 333 -19.62 -2.84 18.96
N ALA A 334 -20.36 -3.33 17.97
CA ALA A 334 -21.72 -3.79 18.22
C ALA A 334 -21.56 -4.97 19.17
N SER A 335 -21.70 -4.70 20.46
CA SER A 335 -21.84 -5.72 21.48
C SER A 335 -23.13 -6.46 21.19
N THR A 336 -23.02 -7.74 20.86
CA THR A 336 -24.04 -8.73 21.21
C THR A 336 -23.35 -9.88 21.91
#